data_AF-A0A8H5HNP4-F1
#
_entry.id   AF-A0A8H5HNP4-F1
#
_cell.length_a   1.000
_cell.length_b   1.000
_cell.length_c   1.000
_cell.angle_alpha   90.00
_cell.angle_beta   90.00
_cell.angle_gamma   90.00
#
_symmetry.space_group_name_H-M   'P 1'
#
loop_
_entity.id
_entity.type
_entity.pdbx_description
1 polymer ?
#
loop_
_entity_poly.entity_id
_entity_poly.type
_entity_poly.pdbx_seq_one_letter_code
_entity_poly.pdbx_strand_id
1 'polypeptide(L)'
;MISTRSFCQTPTQLWGNLIRQFCTAKRRRTCRPFFKKRREGRERPRSWVVVGGEDGRKKNRLGEVSISCGIGHSHMPKLMSLQSTVRPWLAASASSSSKSLARNPLKRSIRCVQTTSTAPLETPRDWVDFQMRRADTGTLIDMFNRYGSTQNAQNTFKPRHTLHKPAAQATTSALLASGAHFGHAATRMNPNFVPYAYGTRSGITIIDLDQTLPMLRRAANLVRAVAYAGGQIIFIGTRPDLRPVVQKAAERLGPQGFHVGDRWLPGTLTNKIPLFGLDVVKNTKVVPDLVVLLNPLANMNAIRECAIEHVPTIGIVDSNVDPRIVMYPIPANDESTRTAELIAGVLSIAGREGAALVETEKKRRAEKAERDTHRRNAYNN
;
A
#
# COMPACT_ATOMS: atom_id res chain seq x y z
N MET A 1 -18.77 33.69 -63.78
CA MET A 1 -18.97 32.58 -64.74
C MET A 1 -17.91 31.53 -64.46
N ILE A 2 -18.31 30.36 -63.92
CA ILE A 2 -18.26 29.04 -64.61
C ILE A 2 -16.79 28.52 -64.60
N SER A 3 -16.39 27.35 -64.10
CA SER A 3 -17.06 26.04 -63.93
C SER A 3 -16.14 25.14 -63.07
N THR A 4 -16.66 24.47 -62.03
CA THR A 4 -16.89 23.00 -61.93
C THR A 4 -15.66 22.08 -61.97
N ARG A 5 -15.38 21.36 -60.86
CA ARG A 5 -15.61 19.90 -60.65
C ARG A 5 -14.46 19.02 -61.21
N SER A 6 -13.98 17.92 -60.63
CA SER A 6 -14.28 17.10 -59.43
C SER A 6 -13.38 15.83 -59.51
N PHE A 7 -13.38 14.99 -58.46
CA PHE A 7 -12.82 13.61 -58.31
C PHE A 7 -11.31 13.52 -57.98
N CYS A 8 -10.85 12.95 -56.85
CA CYS A 8 -11.09 11.70 -56.10
C CYS A 8 -10.00 10.64 -56.36
N GLN A 9 -9.56 10.04 -55.24
CA GLN A 9 -8.90 8.72 -55.04
C GLN A 9 -7.36 8.61 -55.04
N THR A 10 -6.88 8.17 -53.87
CA THR A 10 -5.59 7.52 -53.56
C THR A 10 -5.46 6.15 -54.25
N PRO A 11 -4.26 5.55 -54.41
CA PRO A 11 -3.81 4.58 -53.38
C PRO A 11 -2.27 4.42 -53.20
N THR A 12 -1.94 3.82 -52.07
CA THR A 12 -0.66 3.24 -51.63
C THR A 12 -0.28 1.91 -52.32
N GLN A 13 1.01 1.55 -52.24
CA GLN A 13 1.67 0.21 -52.24
C GLN A 13 2.32 -0.32 -53.54
N LEU A 14 3.56 -0.81 -53.39
CA LEU A 14 4.21 -2.02 -53.95
C LEU A 14 5.72 -1.97 -53.54
N TRP A 15 6.29 -2.81 -52.64
CA TRP A 15 6.76 -4.22 -52.79
C TRP A 15 7.50 -4.46 -54.13
N GLY A 16 8.70 -5.06 -54.25
CA GLY A 16 9.61 -5.83 -53.41
C GLY A 16 10.49 -6.74 -54.32
N ASN A 17 11.59 -7.29 -53.77
CA ASN A 17 12.46 -8.39 -54.31
C ASN A 17 13.57 -7.98 -55.31
N LEU A 18 14.78 -8.60 -55.45
CA LEU A 18 15.30 -9.97 -55.26
C LEU A 18 16.87 -9.87 -55.33
N ILE A 19 17.71 -10.30 -54.36
CA ILE A 19 18.40 -11.59 -54.11
C ILE A 19 19.20 -12.27 -55.26
N ARG A 20 20.50 -12.52 -54.95
CA ARG A 20 21.47 -13.59 -55.35
C ARG A 20 22.46 -13.40 -56.52
N GLN A 21 23.76 -13.59 -56.22
CA GLN A 21 24.64 -14.58 -56.85
C GLN A 21 25.85 -14.95 -55.95
N PHE A 22 26.43 -16.13 -56.18
CA PHE A 22 27.16 -17.02 -55.25
C PHE A 22 28.57 -17.37 -55.76
N CYS A 23 29.38 -18.02 -54.89
CA CYS A 23 30.57 -18.88 -55.13
C CYS A 23 31.93 -18.17 -55.38
N THR A 24 33.05 -18.51 -54.72
CA THR A 24 33.71 -19.83 -54.64
C THR A 24 34.67 -19.98 -53.43
N ALA A 25 34.86 -21.24 -52.98
CA ALA A 25 35.85 -21.73 -52.01
C ALA A 25 37.18 -22.12 -52.74
N LYS A 26 38.37 -22.35 -52.16
CA LYS A 26 38.80 -23.34 -51.14
C LYS A 26 40.36 -23.44 -51.17
N ARG A 27 41.10 -23.52 -50.05
CA ARG A 27 42.25 -24.44 -49.83
C ARG A 27 42.81 -24.40 -48.40
N ARG A 28 43.23 -25.58 -47.92
CA ARG A 28 43.58 -26.00 -46.54
C ARG A 28 45.10 -26.07 -46.32
N ARG A 29 45.57 -25.98 -45.06
CA ARG A 29 46.44 -26.97 -44.33
C ARG A 29 46.84 -26.40 -42.93
N THR A 30 46.35 -27.02 -41.83
CA THR A 30 47.09 -27.78 -40.77
C THR A 30 47.94 -26.88 -39.83
N CYS A 31 47.84 -26.84 -38.49
CA CYS A 31 47.62 -27.86 -37.45
C CYS A 31 46.91 -27.31 -36.18
N ARG A 32 46.26 -28.22 -35.42
CA ARG A 32 45.73 -28.09 -34.04
C ARG A 32 46.83 -28.49 -33.02
N PRO A 33 46.79 -28.17 -31.71
CA PRO A 33 45.77 -28.62 -30.73
C PRO A 33 45.26 -27.50 -29.77
N PHE A 34 43.97 -27.40 -29.43
CA PHE A 34 43.18 -28.18 -28.45
C PHE A 34 42.98 -27.41 -27.13
N PHE A 35 41.89 -26.63 -27.01
CA PHE A 35 40.92 -26.79 -25.91
C PHE A 35 39.59 -26.05 -26.19
N LYS A 36 38.49 -26.72 -25.83
CA LYS A 36 37.07 -26.38 -26.02
C LYS A 36 36.58 -25.28 -25.08
N LYS A 37 35.80 -24.30 -25.57
CA LYS A 37 34.34 -24.16 -25.29
C LYS A 37 33.70 -22.91 -25.94
N ARG A 38 32.68 -23.19 -26.76
CA ARG A 38 31.41 -22.44 -27.03
C ARG A 38 31.40 -20.90 -27.08
N ARG A 39 31.25 -20.37 -28.30
CA ARG A 39 30.26 -19.32 -28.68
C ARG A 39 28.84 -19.88 -28.42
N GLU A 40 27.76 -19.13 -28.21
CA GLU A 40 27.38 -17.75 -28.49
C GLU A 40 26.11 -17.47 -27.66
N GLY A 41 25.90 -16.23 -27.21
CA GLY A 41 24.67 -15.83 -26.53
C GLY A 41 24.74 -14.34 -26.19
N ARG A 42 24.31 -13.50 -27.14
CA ARG A 42 24.08 -12.06 -26.92
C ARG A 42 23.00 -11.89 -25.85
N GLU A 43 23.36 -11.43 -24.66
CA GLU A 43 22.41 -10.85 -23.72
C GLU A 43 22.53 -9.32 -23.77
N ARG A 44 21.39 -8.68 -24.04
CA ARG A 44 21.21 -7.22 -24.00
C ARG A 44 21.23 -6.75 -22.53
N PRO A 45 21.69 -5.53 -22.24
CA PRO A 45 21.61 -4.97 -20.88
C PRO A 45 20.15 -4.79 -20.47
N ARG A 46 19.83 -5.20 -19.24
CA ARG A 46 18.50 -5.06 -18.63
C ARG A 46 18.20 -3.58 -18.41
N SER A 47 17.35 -3.02 -19.25
CA SER A 47 16.60 -1.80 -18.97
C SER A 47 15.49 -2.10 -17.96
N TRP A 48 15.28 -1.19 -17.01
CA TRP A 48 14.15 -1.25 -16.09
C TRP A 48 12.85 -1.12 -16.88
N VAL A 49 12.03 -2.17 -16.81
CA VAL A 49 10.66 -2.18 -17.32
C VAL A 49 9.74 -1.66 -16.22
N VAL A 50 8.97 -0.65 -16.59
CA VAL A 50 7.74 -0.19 -15.94
C VAL A 50 6.80 -1.38 -15.79
N VAL A 51 6.50 -1.80 -14.56
CA VAL A 51 5.49 -2.85 -14.33
C VAL A 51 4.15 -2.17 -14.02
N GLY A 52 3.40 -1.92 -15.10
CA GLY A 52 1.95 -1.98 -15.08
C GLY A 52 1.52 -3.45 -15.05
N GLY A 53 0.49 -3.77 -14.26
CA GLY A 53 0.07 -5.14 -14.03
C GLY A 53 -0.61 -5.78 -15.24
N GLU A 54 -0.28 -7.04 -15.48
CA GLU A 54 -1.14 -8.02 -16.15
C GLU A 54 -0.88 -9.40 -15.53
N ASP A 55 -1.96 -9.99 -15.00
CA ASP A 55 -1.99 -11.30 -14.35
C ASP A 55 -1.97 -12.44 -15.37
N GLY A 56 -0.90 -13.23 -15.37
CA GLY A 56 -0.73 -14.42 -16.19
C GLY A 56 -0.66 -15.71 -15.36
N ARG A 57 -1.81 -16.39 -15.23
CA ARG A 57 -1.96 -17.78 -14.73
C ARG A 57 -0.92 -18.72 -15.35
N LYS A 58 -0.19 -19.48 -14.51
CA LYS A 58 0.39 -20.78 -14.90
C LYS A 58 -0.11 -21.89 -13.97
N LYS A 59 -0.80 -22.86 -14.60
CA LYS A 59 -1.28 -24.12 -14.04
C LYS A 59 -0.09 -25.04 -13.77
N ASN A 60 0.07 -25.50 -12.53
CA ASN A 60 0.88 -26.68 -12.23
C ASN A 60 -0.05 -27.88 -12.07
N ARG A 61 0.14 -28.86 -12.96
CA ARG A 61 -0.51 -30.16 -12.99
C ARG A 61 0.29 -31.06 -12.01
N LEU A 62 -0.33 -31.49 -10.92
CA LEU A 62 0.24 -32.51 -10.04
C LEU A 62 -0.02 -33.88 -10.68
N GLY A 63 1.05 -34.58 -11.03
CA GLY A 63 1.03 -35.98 -11.43
C GLY A 63 1.19 -36.86 -10.19
N GLU A 64 0.27 -37.81 -10.04
CA GLU A 64 0.33 -38.91 -9.09
C GLU A 64 1.56 -39.77 -9.36
N VAL A 65 2.33 -40.09 -8.31
CA VAL A 65 3.24 -41.23 -8.28
C VAL A 65 3.04 -41.94 -6.95
N SER A 66 2.47 -43.13 -7.05
CA SER A 66 2.31 -44.12 -5.99
C SER A 66 3.66 -44.75 -5.65
N ILE A 67 4.03 -44.75 -4.37
CA ILE A 67 5.10 -45.59 -3.83
C ILE A 67 4.56 -46.27 -2.57
N SER A 68 4.53 -47.59 -2.63
CA SER A 68 4.23 -48.52 -1.56
C SER A 68 5.49 -48.89 -0.77
N CYS A 69 5.37 -48.89 0.55
CA CYS A 69 6.15 -49.64 1.55
C CYS A 69 5.44 -49.34 2.88
N GLY A 70 5.22 -50.24 3.83
CA GLY A 70 5.83 -51.52 4.16
C GLY A 70 5.69 -51.62 5.68
N ILE A 71 5.06 -52.69 6.15
CA ILE A 71 4.57 -52.91 7.51
C ILE A 71 5.70 -52.95 8.55
N GLY A 72 5.46 -52.41 9.74
CA GLY A 72 6.30 -52.61 10.93
C GLY A 72 5.57 -52.24 12.23
N HIS A 73 5.05 -53.24 12.92
CA HIS A 73 4.44 -53.15 14.26
C HIS A 73 5.50 -53.20 15.37
N SER A 74 5.32 -52.41 16.45
CA SER A 74 5.57 -52.81 17.86
C SER A 74 5.09 -51.70 18.82
N HIS A 75 3.98 -51.95 19.51
CA HIS A 75 3.82 -52.14 20.97
C HIS A 75 4.21 -50.98 21.91
N MET A 76 3.18 -50.43 22.56
CA MET A 76 3.18 -49.64 23.80
C MET A 76 2.26 -50.34 24.82
N PRO A 77 2.59 -50.40 26.12
CA PRO A 77 1.69 -50.95 27.13
C PRO A 77 0.83 -49.89 27.83
N LYS A 78 -0.33 -50.37 28.30
CA LYS A 78 -1.44 -49.70 29.01
C LYS A 78 -1.03 -49.03 30.33
N LEU A 79 -1.78 -47.98 30.71
CA LEU A 79 -2.12 -47.70 32.11
C LEU A 79 -3.54 -47.15 32.23
N MET A 80 -4.18 -47.53 33.34
CA MET A 80 -5.62 -47.51 33.62
C MET A 80 -6.14 -46.16 34.13
N SER A 81 -7.44 -45.99 33.88
CA SER A 81 -8.46 -45.19 34.57
C SER A 81 -8.12 -44.43 35.85
N LEU A 82 -8.67 -43.21 35.96
CA LEU A 82 -9.42 -42.77 37.13
C LEU A 82 -10.43 -41.67 36.72
N GLN A 83 -11.71 -41.94 36.99
CA GLN A 83 -12.83 -41.01 36.85
C GLN A 83 -12.95 -40.15 38.12
N SER A 84 -13.36 -38.90 37.98
CA SER A 84 -14.07 -38.13 39.03
C SER A 84 -15.12 -37.25 38.34
N THR A 85 -16.39 -37.68 38.39
CA THR A 85 -17.48 -37.11 39.21
C THR A 85 -17.75 -35.62 39.00
N VAL A 86 -18.79 -35.31 38.21
CA VAL A 86 -19.94 -34.53 38.70
C VAL A 86 -21.22 -35.05 38.00
N ARG A 87 -22.21 -35.40 38.82
CA ARG A 87 -23.63 -35.68 38.54
C ARG A 87 -24.39 -35.00 39.71
N PRO A 88 -25.73 -34.96 39.76
CA PRO A 88 -26.77 -34.68 38.75
C PRO A 88 -27.88 -33.76 39.36
N TRP A 89 -29.07 -33.72 38.74
CA TRP A 89 -30.46 -33.51 39.24
C TRP A 89 -31.23 -32.76 38.14
N LEU A 90 -31.94 -33.39 37.19
CA LEU A 90 -33.17 -34.20 37.26
C LEU A 90 -34.36 -33.51 37.96
N ALA A 91 -35.35 -33.16 37.16
CA ALA A 91 -36.79 -33.34 37.42
C ALA A 91 -37.41 -33.72 36.06
N ALA A 92 -37.79 -34.99 35.83
CA ALA A 92 -39.06 -35.61 36.21
C ALA A 92 -40.24 -35.06 35.37
N SER A 93 -41.21 -35.80 34.84
CA SER A 93 -41.50 -37.22 34.62
C SER A 93 -42.81 -37.26 33.81
N ALA A 94 -43.08 -38.39 33.14
CA ALA A 94 -44.41 -39.00 32.88
C ALA A 94 -44.76 -39.26 31.41
N SER A 95 -44.66 -40.55 31.09
CA SER A 95 -45.48 -41.41 30.23
C SER A 95 -46.72 -40.82 29.51
N SER A 96 -46.87 -41.17 28.22
CA SER A 96 -47.98 -42.04 27.77
C SER A 96 -47.93 -42.36 26.27
N SER A 97 -48.12 -43.65 25.97
CA SER A 97 -48.71 -44.27 24.79
C SER A 97 -48.24 -43.86 23.38
N SER A 98 -47.68 -44.88 22.72
CA SER A 98 -47.67 -45.08 21.27
C SER A 98 -48.94 -44.60 20.56
N LYS A 99 -48.77 -43.61 19.67
CA LYS A 99 -49.55 -43.45 18.43
C LYS A 99 -48.74 -42.61 17.46
N SER A 100 -48.25 -43.27 16.42
CA SER A 100 -47.58 -42.65 15.28
C SER A 100 -48.51 -41.68 14.57
N LEU A 101 -48.26 -40.38 14.73
CA LEU A 101 -48.81 -39.34 13.87
C LEU A 101 -47.63 -38.67 13.17
N ALA A 102 -47.57 -38.87 11.85
CA ALA A 102 -46.62 -38.23 10.97
C ALA A 102 -46.75 -36.71 11.08
N ARG A 103 -45.91 -36.08 11.90
CA ARG A 103 -45.66 -34.64 11.87
C ARG A 103 -44.41 -34.42 11.04
N ASN A 104 -44.62 -33.90 9.83
CA ASN A 104 -43.57 -33.32 9.01
C ASN A 104 -42.70 -32.44 9.89
N PRO A 105 -41.40 -32.75 10.08
CA PRO A 105 -40.51 -31.78 10.64
C PRO A 105 -40.39 -30.69 9.58
N LEU A 106 -41.07 -29.56 9.82
CA LEU A 106 -40.62 -28.29 9.26
C LEU A 106 -39.20 -28.13 9.78
N LYS A 107 -38.24 -28.66 9.03
CA LYS A 107 -36.84 -28.26 9.11
C LYS A 107 -36.90 -26.75 8.93
N ARG A 108 -36.82 -26.01 10.04
CA ARG A 108 -36.25 -24.67 10.01
C ARG A 108 -34.84 -24.89 9.49
N SER A 109 -34.74 -24.91 8.17
CA SER A 109 -33.51 -24.65 7.46
C SER A 109 -33.16 -23.25 7.92
N ILE A 110 -32.28 -23.17 8.92
CA ILE A 110 -31.37 -22.06 9.00
C ILE A 110 -30.68 -22.12 7.65
N ARG A 111 -31.21 -21.35 6.69
CA ARG A 111 -30.52 -21.06 5.45
C ARG A 111 -29.28 -20.32 5.91
N CYS A 112 -28.23 -21.08 6.22
CA CYS A 112 -26.89 -20.63 6.00
C CYS A 112 -26.93 -20.13 4.58
N VAL A 113 -26.94 -18.81 4.41
CA VAL A 113 -26.78 -18.18 3.10
C VAL A 113 -25.41 -18.66 2.68
N GLN A 114 -25.38 -19.79 1.98
CA GLN A 114 -24.22 -20.23 1.26
C GLN A 114 -23.85 -19.01 0.44
N THR A 115 -22.66 -18.46 0.69
CA THR A 115 -22.04 -17.50 -0.20
C THR A 115 -21.97 -18.22 -1.54
N THR A 116 -23.01 -18.05 -2.37
CA THR A 116 -22.99 -18.52 -3.74
C THR A 116 -21.73 -17.90 -4.29
N SER A 117 -20.80 -18.75 -4.74
CA SER A 117 -19.58 -18.29 -5.37
C SER A 117 -20.00 -17.42 -6.54
N THR A 118 -20.00 -16.10 -6.35
CA THR A 118 -20.31 -15.17 -7.41
C THR A 118 -19.29 -15.46 -8.50
N ALA A 119 -19.79 -15.80 -9.69
CA ALA A 119 -18.93 -16.06 -10.84
C ALA A 119 -17.93 -14.89 -10.99
N PRO A 120 -16.65 -15.17 -11.31
CA PRO A 120 -15.68 -14.12 -11.56
C PRO A 120 -16.24 -13.17 -12.62
N LEU A 121 -16.08 -11.86 -12.42
CA LEU A 121 -16.45 -10.86 -13.42
C LEU A 121 -15.46 -10.95 -14.58
N GLU A 122 -15.88 -11.51 -15.72
CA GLU A 122 -15.00 -11.71 -16.87
C GLU A 122 -15.21 -10.66 -17.95
N THR A 123 -16.46 -10.21 -18.18
CA THR A 123 -16.75 -9.27 -19.27
C THR A 123 -16.92 -7.83 -18.78
N PRO A 124 -16.58 -6.80 -19.59
CA PRO A 124 -16.86 -5.40 -19.25
C PRO A 124 -18.34 -5.11 -18.94
N ARG A 125 -19.27 -5.86 -19.53
CA ARG A 125 -20.71 -5.74 -19.23
C ARG A 125 -21.00 -6.22 -17.81
N ASP A 126 -20.40 -7.34 -17.39
CA ASP A 126 -20.53 -7.83 -16.01
C ASP A 126 -19.98 -6.81 -15.00
N TRP A 127 -18.89 -6.11 -15.35
CA TRP A 127 -18.35 -5.04 -14.52
C TRP A 127 -19.30 -3.85 -14.38
N VAL A 128 -19.91 -3.42 -15.48
CA VAL A 128 -20.92 -2.35 -15.47
C VAL A 128 -22.13 -2.78 -14.66
N ASP A 129 -22.65 -3.99 -14.89
CA ASP A 129 -23.80 -4.52 -14.15
C ASP A 129 -23.51 -4.66 -12.66
N PHE A 130 -22.30 -5.09 -12.30
CA PHE A 130 -21.85 -5.15 -10.91
C PHE A 130 -21.81 -3.75 -10.28
N GLN A 131 -21.29 -2.75 -11.00
CA GLN A 131 -21.26 -1.36 -10.53
C GLN A 131 -22.68 -0.81 -10.34
N MET A 132 -23.57 -1.03 -11.31
CA MET A 132 -24.97 -0.61 -11.24
C MET A 132 -25.70 -1.26 -10.08
N ARG A 133 -25.61 -2.59 -9.91
CA ARG A 133 -26.21 -3.29 -8.76
C ARG A 133 -25.70 -2.76 -7.43
N ARG A 134 -24.40 -2.45 -7.35
CA ARG A 134 -23.79 -1.90 -6.13
C ARG A 134 -24.26 -0.47 -5.86
N ALA A 135 -24.46 0.33 -6.91
CA ALA A 135 -25.03 1.66 -6.81
C ALA A 135 -26.50 1.60 -6.34
N ASP A 136 -27.32 0.76 -6.97
CA ASP A 136 -28.73 0.54 -6.59
C ASP A 136 -28.88 0.02 -5.16
N THR A 137 -28.04 -0.94 -4.77
CA THR A 137 -28.03 -1.42 -3.38
C THR A 137 -27.59 -0.31 -2.43
N GLY A 138 -26.62 0.51 -2.85
CA GLY A 138 -26.15 1.66 -2.08
C GLY A 138 -27.23 2.73 -1.87
N THR A 139 -28.01 3.06 -2.90
CA THR A 139 -29.10 4.04 -2.81
C THR A 139 -30.25 3.52 -1.95
N LEU A 140 -30.60 2.24 -2.07
CA LEU A 140 -31.59 1.60 -1.18
C LEU A 140 -31.12 1.63 0.28
N ILE A 141 -29.86 1.28 0.55
CA ILE A 141 -29.28 1.36 1.89
C ILE A 141 -29.36 2.80 2.41
N ASP A 142 -29.00 3.80 1.61
CA ASP A 142 -29.04 5.20 2.03
C ASP A 142 -30.46 5.69 2.33
N MET A 143 -31.44 5.27 1.51
CA MET A 143 -32.87 5.58 1.72
C MET A 143 -33.38 4.99 3.04
N PHE A 144 -33.02 3.74 3.35
CA PHE A 144 -33.50 3.05 4.55
C PHE A 144 -32.66 3.33 5.81
N ASN A 145 -31.42 3.81 5.68
CA ASN A 145 -30.53 4.12 6.81
C ASN A 145 -31.17 5.10 7.82
N ARG A 146 -32.01 6.04 7.35
CA ARG A 146 -32.68 7.03 8.22
C ARG A 146 -33.69 6.40 9.17
N TYR A 147 -34.28 5.26 8.80
CA TYR A 147 -35.27 4.54 9.59
C TYR A 147 -34.66 3.42 10.45
N GLY A 148 -33.35 3.20 10.32
CA GLY A 148 -32.60 2.20 11.07
C GLY A 148 -32.20 2.66 12.48
N SER A 149 -31.19 2.00 13.05
CA SER A 149 -30.60 2.38 14.33
C SER A 149 -29.76 3.66 14.23
N THR A 150 -29.51 4.34 15.35
CA THR A 150 -28.58 5.48 15.42
C THR A 150 -27.12 5.10 15.13
N GLN A 151 -26.76 3.82 15.24
CA GLN A 151 -25.45 3.30 14.84
C GLN A 151 -25.38 3.10 13.33
N ASN A 152 -24.94 4.15 12.64
CA ASN A 152 -24.81 4.15 11.19
C ASN A 152 -23.40 3.81 10.73
N ALA A 153 -23.30 3.42 9.46
CA ALA A 153 -22.03 3.13 8.79
C ALA A 153 -21.05 4.33 8.77
N GLN A 154 -21.52 5.55 9.07
CA GLN A 154 -20.71 6.75 9.20
C GLN A 154 -20.18 6.97 10.63
N ASN A 155 -20.88 6.46 11.65
CA ASN A 155 -20.50 6.58 13.06
C ASN A 155 -19.63 5.38 13.51
N THR A 156 -19.93 4.20 12.98
CA THR A 156 -19.20 2.97 13.33
C THR A 156 -17.78 2.97 12.76
N PHE A 157 -16.81 2.61 13.59
CA PHE A 157 -15.44 2.41 13.13
C PHE A 157 -15.36 1.27 12.11
N LYS A 158 -14.78 1.57 10.95
CA LYS A 158 -14.53 0.61 9.88
C LYS A 158 -13.03 0.36 9.74
N PRO A 159 -12.58 -0.90 9.80
CA PRO A 159 -11.19 -1.24 9.47
C PRO A 159 -10.82 -0.73 8.08
N ARG A 160 -9.60 -0.21 7.90
CA ARG A 160 -9.07 0.35 6.65
C ARG A 160 -9.77 1.63 6.12
N HIS A 161 -10.76 2.18 6.84
CA HIS A 161 -11.34 3.46 6.45
C HIS A 161 -10.30 4.58 6.51
N THR A 162 -9.50 4.61 7.58
CA THR A 162 -8.32 5.49 7.75
C THR A 162 -7.31 5.35 6.62
N LEU A 163 -7.04 4.11 6.18
CA LEU A 163 -6.14 3.82 5.07
C LEU A 163 -6.63 4.35 3.72
N HIS A 164 -7.94 4.47 3.46
CA HIS A 164 -8.45 4.95 2.16
C HIS A 164 -8.92 6.41 2.21
N LYS A 165 -9.62 6.78 3.29
CA LYS A 165 -10.21 8.09 3.55
C LYS A 165 -9.70 8.63 4.89
N PRO A 166 -8.47 9.18 4.93
CA PRO A 166 -7.97 9.80 6.14
C PRO A 166 -8.66 11.15 6.40
N ALA A 167 -8.63 11.59 7.65
CA ALA A 167 -9.06 12.93 8.03
C ALA A 167 -7.95 13.95 7.72
N ALA A 168 -8.32 15.17 7.32
CA ALA A 168 -7.36 16.23 7.04
C ALA A 168 -6.61 16.70 8.30
N GLN A 169 -7.28 16.67 9.45
CA GLN A 169 -6.71 17.02 10.75
C GLN A 169 -7.02 15.91 11.76
N ALA A 170 -6.06 15.63 12.62
CA ALA A 170 -6.27 14.73 13.76
C ALA A 170 -6.93 15.49 14.93
N THR A 171 -7.74 14.76 15.69
CA THR A 171 -8.23 15.16 17.02
C THR A 171 -7.60 14.27 18.08
N THR A 172 -7.54 14.73 19.33
CA THR A 172 -7.08 13.91 20.46
C THR A 172 -7.93 12.64 20.59
N SER A 173 -9.24 12.74 20.35
CA SER A 173 -10.14 11.59 20.32
C SER A 173 -9.80 10.57 19.23
N ALA A 174 -9.38 11.01 18.04
CA ALA A 174 -8.96 10.12 16.97
C ALA A 174 -7.64 9.41 17.31
N LEU A 175 -6.69 10.10 17.92
CA LEU A 175 -5.42 9.53 18.40
C LEU A 175 -5.62 8.54 19.54
N LEU A 176 -6.50 8.86 20.49
CA LEU A 176 -6.89 7.95 21.57
C LEU A 176 -7.54 6.70 20.97
N ALA A 177 -8.49 6.88 20.06
CA ALA A 177 -9.19 5.79 19.40
C ALA A 177 -8.24 4.93 18.55
N SER A 178 -7.20 5.50 17.92
CA SER A 178 -6.22 4.73 17.14
C SER A 178 -5.28 3.88 17.99
N GLY A 179 -5.21 4.14 19.29
CA GLY A 179 -4.24 3.52 20.19
C GLY A 179 -2.87 4.19 20.16
N ALA A 180 -2.79 5.48 19.80
CA ALA A 180 -1.52 6.21 19.71
C ALA A 180 -0.85 6.44 21.08
N HIS A 181 -1.62 6.37 22.16
CA HIS A 181 -1.17 6.63 23.53
C HIS A 181 -0.47 5.44 24.20
N PHE A 182 -0.54 4.24 23.61
CA PHE A 182 0.12 3.06 24.15
C PHE A 182 1.59 3.08 23.75
N GLY A 183 2.49 3.25 24.72
CA GLY A 183 3.91 3.02 24.51
C GLY A 183 4.33 1.58 24.82
N HIS A 184 5.64 1.36 24.95
CA HIS A 184 6.26 0.13 25.40
C HIS A 184 6.24 0.00 26.94
N ALA A 185 6.69 -1.16 27.42
CA ALA A 185 6.88 -1.45 28.83
C ALA A 185 7.74 -0.38 29.53
N ALA A 186 7.36 0.01 30.75
CA ALA A 186 8.03 1.05 31.54
C ALA A 186 9.53 0.79 31.75
N THR A 187 9.94 -0.47 31.88
CA THR A 187 11.35 -0.88 32.01
C THR A 187 12.18 -0.62 30.74
N ARG A 188 11.53 -0.55 29.57
CA ARG A 188 12.17 -0.28 28.27
C ARG A 188 12.10 1.18 27.86
N MET A 189 11.53 2.04 28.71
CA MET A 189 11.41 3.46 28.42
C MET A 189 12.78 4.12 28.35
N ASN A 190 13.02 4.88 27.29
CA ASN A 190 14.21 5.71 27.17
C ASN A 190 14.08 6.93 28.10
N PRO A 191 15.10 7.27 28.91
CA PRO A 191 15.05 8.45 29.78
C PRO A 191 14.84 9.76 29.00
N ASN A 192 15.31 9.86 27.76
CA ASN A 192 15.10 11.04 26.92
C ASN A 192 13.64 11.21 26.47
N PHE A 193 12.83 10.15 26.57
CA PHE A 193 11.40 10.19 26.21
C PHE A 193 10.50 10.63 27.36
N VAL A 194 11.00 10.68 28.61
CA VAL A 194 10.22 11.04 29.80
C VAL A 194 9.35 12.30 29.64
N PRO A 195 9.78 13.40 28.98
CA PRO A 195 8.94 14.58 28.79
C PRO A 195 7.65 14.34 28.00
N TYR A 196 7.65 13.33 27.11
CA TYR A 196 6.51 12.96 26.27
C TYR A 196 5.62 11.89 26.90
N ALA A 197 6.02 11.34 28.04
CA ALA A 197 5.23 10.37 28.79
C ALA A 197 4.26 11.08 29.73
N TYR A 198 2.98 10.74 29.66
CA TYR A 198 1.97 11.19 30.61
C TYR A 198 2.13 10.49 31.96
N GLY A 199 2.49 9.21 31.94
CA GLY A 199 2.69 8.39 33.13
C GLY A 199 2.81 6.91 32.80
N THR A 200 2.74 6.05 33.81
CA THR A 200 2.74 4.59 33.63
C THR A 200 1.44 3.99 34.17
N ARG A 201 0.90 3.00 33.45
CA ARG A 201 -0.29 2.26 33.88
C ARG A 201 -0.14 0.80 33.47
N SER A 202 -0.39 -0.12 34.41
CA SER A 202 -0.29 -1.56 34.17
C SER A 202 1.09 -1.98 33.59
N GLY A 203 2.17 -1.32 34.00
CA GLY A 203 3.53 -1.60 33.52
C GLY A 203 3.87 -1.08 32.11
N ILE A 204 2.94 -0.38 31.45
CA ILE A 204 3.12 0.22 30.14
C ILE A 204 3.22 1.74 30.28
N THR A 205 4.05 2.38 29.45
CA THR A 205 4.12 3.84 29.37
C THR A 205 2.92 4.40 28.59
N ILE A 206 2.28 5.42 29.13
CA ILE A 206 1.23 6.17 28.44
C ILE A 206 1.87 7.42 27.86
N ILE A 207 1.74 7.58 26.54
CA ILE A 207 2.22 8.74 25.80
C ILE A 207 1.23 9.89 25.94
N ASP A 208 1.73 11.10 26.18
CA ASP A 208 0.92 12.31 26.29
C ASP A 208 0.42 12.80 24.92
N LEU A 209 -0.87 12.58 24.66
CA LEU A 209 -1.50 12.97 23.39
C LEU A 209 -1.65 14.48 23.22
N ASP A 210 -1.64 15.25 24.32
CA ASP A 210 -1.72 16.70 24.27
C ASP A 210 -0.41 17.30 23.71
N GLN A 211 0.71 16.58 23.84
CA GLN A 211 1.97 16.89 23.16
C GLN A 211 2.03 16.29 21.75
N THR A 212 1.50 15.07 21.55
CA THR A 212 1.44 14.43 20.22
C THR A 212 0.71 15.29 19.20
N LEU A 213 -0.45 15.84 19.56
CA LEU A 213 -1.31 16.58 18.63
C LEU A 213 -0.64 17.84 18.04
N PRO A 214 -0.07 18.78 18.82
CA PRO A 214 0.63 19.94 18.28
C PRO A 214 1.88 19.56 17.48
N MET A 215 2.61 18.51 17.87
CA MET A 215 3.77 18.03 17.11
C MET A 215 3.36 17.44 15.76
N LEU A 216 2.27 16.67 15.71
CA LEU A 216 1.67 16.17 14.47
C LEU A 216 1.20 17.32 13.57
N ARG A 217 0.56 18.36 14.12
CA ARG A 217 0.15 19.56 13.37
C ARG A 217 1.36 20.31 12.80
N ARG A 218 2.44 20.43 13.58
CA ARG A 218 3.70 21.03 13.12
C ARG A 218 4.29 20.23 11.95
N ALA A 219 4.35 18.91 12.07
CA ALA A 219 4.80 18.03 11.00
C ALA A 219 3.92 18.13 9.74
N ALA A 220 2.60 18.19 9.89
CA ALA A 220 1.66 18.38 8.78
C ALA A 220 1.89 19.72 8.06
N ASN A 221 2.14 20.81 8.80
CA ASN A 221 2.45 22.10 8.21
C ASN A 221 3.78 22.09 7.44
N LEU A 222 4.81 21.39 7.95
CA LEU A 222 6.06 21.20 7.24
C LEU A 222 5.87 20.42 5.94
N VAL A 223 5.15 19.30 5.98
CA VAL A 223 4.83 18.50 4.78
C VAL A 223 4.07 19.34 3.75
N ARG A 224 3.08 20.14 4.18
CA ARG A 224 2.35 21.07 3.32
C ARG A 224 3.29 22.09 2.67
N ALA A 225 4.21 22.67 3.43
CA ALA A 225 5.16 23.67 2.92
C ALA A 225 6.16 23.06 1.92
N VAL A 226 6.69 21.87 2.19
CA VAL A 226 7.60 21.17 1.28
C VAL A 226 6.89 20.78 -0.03
N ALA A 227 5.66 20.28 0.05
CA ALA A 227 4.86 19.98 -1.14
C ALA A 227 4.52 21.24 -1.95
N TYR A 228 4.24 22.36 -1.26
CA TYR A 228 4.05 23.66 -1.90
C TYR A 228 5.31 24.16 -2.63
N ALA A 229 6.50 23.91 -2.06
CA ALA A 229 7.76 24.22 -2.72
C ALA A 229 8.07 23.29 -3.91
N GLY A 230 7.29 22.23 -4.12
CA GLY A 230 7.54 21.22 -5.15
C GLY A 230 8.59 20.20 -4.76
N GLY A 231 8.88 20.04 -3.47
CA GLY A 231 9.88 19.12 -2.96
C GLY A 231 9.44 17.65 -2.99
N GLN A 232 10.42 16.74 -3.02
CA GLN A 232 10.17 15.30 -2.98
C GLN A 232 10.03 14.80 -1.54
N ILE A 233 8.95 14.09 -1.24
CA ILE A 233 8.64 13.56 0.09
C ILE A 233 8.65 12.03 0.04
N ILE A 234 9.43 11.39 0.92
CA ILE A 234 9.50 9.93 1.01
C ILE A 234 8.86 9.43 2.30
N PHE A 235 7.92 8.49 2.19
CA PHE A 235 7.41 7.73 3.34
C PHE A 235 8.17 6.39 3.48
N ILE A 236 8.79 6.16 4.63
CA ILE A 236 9.53 4.93 4.91
C ILE A 236 8.80 4.14 6.01
N GLY A 237 8.51 2.88 5.71
CA GLY A 237 7.78 1.97 6.58
C GLY A 237 8.14 0.53 6.25
N THR A 238 9.16 -0.01 6.93
CA THR A 238 9.78 -1.29 6.54
C THR A 238 9.11 -2.53 7.13
N ARG A 239 8.18 -2.34 8.07
CA ARG A 239 7.32 -3.41 8.57
C ARG A 239 6.33 -3.85 7.48
N PRO A 240 6.02 -5.16 7.36
CA PRO A 240 5.10 -5.66 6.36
C PRO A 240 3.71 -5.02 6.46
N ASP A 241 3.25 -4.75 7.69
CA ASP A 241 1.94 -4.12 7.95
C ASP A 241 1.88 -2.67 7.46
N LEU A 242 3.03 -1.99 7.41
CA LEU A 242 3.13 -0.57 7.04
C LEU A 242 3.24 -0.36 5.52
N ARG A 243 3.57 -1.40 4.75
CA ARG A 243 3.66 -1.36 3.29
C ARG A 243 2.43 -0.72 2.61
N PRO A 244 1.19 -1.17 2.87
CA PRO A 244 0.02 -0.55 2.26
C PRO A 244 -0.17 0.91 2.72
N VAL A 245 0.25 1.25 3.94
CA VAL A 245 0.12 2.59 4.52
C VAL A 245 1.03 3.58 3.78
N VAL A 246 2.32 3.25 3.65
CA VAL A 246 3.29 4.12 2.96
C VAL A 246 2.99 4.23 1.47
N GLN A 247 2.57 3.14 0.84
CA GLN A 247 2.17 3.14 -0.57
C GLN A 247 0.98 4.07 -0.79
N LYS A 248 -0.10 3.92 0.00
CA LYS A 248 -1.28 4.78 -0.12
C LYS A 248 -1.00 6.24 0.22
N ALA A 249 -0.08 6.51 1.15
CA ALA A 249 0.35 7.87 1.47
C ALA A 249 1.09 8.54 0.30
N ALA A 250 2.00 7.82 -0.36
CA ALA A 250 2.70 8.32 -1.55
C ALA A 250 1.76 8.51 -2.74
N GLU A 251 0.86 7.55 -3.01
CA GLU A 251 -0.14 7.65 -4.08
C GLU A 251 -0.99 8.93 -3.98
N ARG A 252 -1.29 9.41 -2.76
CA ARG A 252 -2.05 10.65 -2.54
C ARG A 252 -1.29 11.93 -2.87
N LEU A 253 0.03 11.93 -2.66
CA LEU A 253 0.90 13.06 -3.00
C LEU A 253 1.15 13.14 -4.52
N GLY A 254 0.90 12.06 -5.25
CA GLY A 254 1.09 12.00 -6.70
C GLY A 254 2.57 12.08 -7.07
N PRO A 255 2.98 12.98 -7.98
CA PRO A 255 4.34 12.97 -8.55
C PRO A 255 5.44 13.33 -7.54
N GLN A 256 5.10 13.96 -6.42
CA GLN A 256 6.05 14.35 -5.37
C GLN A 256 6.24 13.28 -4.29
N GLY A 257 5.36 12.27 -4.26
CA GLY A 257 5.33 11.24 -3.23
C GLY A 257 6.08 9.98 -3.62
N PHE A 258 7.06 9.61 -2.81
CA PHE A 258 7.74 8.33 -2.91
C PHE A 258 7.52 7.52 -1.63
N HIS A 259 7.69 6.20 -1.73
CA HIS A 259 7.58 5.32 -0.58
C HIS A 259 8.64 4.24 -0.60
N VAL A 260 9.00 3.75 0.57
CA VAL A 260 9.85 2.59 0.78
C VAL A 260 9.14 1.67 1.77
N GLY A 261 8.53 0.61 1.24
CA GLY A 261 7.86 -0.44 2.03
C GLY A 261 8.75 -1.67 2.31
N ASP A 262 9.77 -1.87 1.48
CA ASP A 262 10.80 -2.88 1.70
C ASP A 262 11.94 -2.33 2.56
N ARG A 263 12.91 -3.17 2.89
CA ARG A 263 14.07 -2.77 3.69
C ARG A 263 14.84 -1.64 3.00
N TRP A 264 15.17 -0.59 3.77
CA TRP A 264 16.06 0.46 3.32
C TRP A 264 17.47 -0.08 3.04
N LEU A 265 17.95 0.11 1.82
CA LEU A 265 19.30 -0.25 1.43
C LEU A 265 20.28 0.81 1.96
N PRO A 266 21.28 0.44 2.77
CA PRO A 266 22.27 1.39 3.25
C PRO A 266 23.11 1.92 2.08
N GLY A 267 23.41 3.22 2.10
CA GLY A 267 24.10 3.91 1.01
C GLY A 267 23.18 4.39 -0.10
N THR A 268 21.87 4.43 0.12
CA THR A 268 20.90 4.97 -0.84
C THR A 268 21.10 6.46 -1.07
N LEU A 269 21.35 7.24 -0.02
CA LEU A 269 21.61 8.68 -0.20
C LEU A 269 23.11 8.96 -0.36
N THR A 270 23.93 8.37 0.51
CA THR A 270 25.39 8.64 0.54
C THR A 270 26.15 8.00 -0.60
N ASN A 271 25.68 6.85 -1.11
CA ASN A 271 26.31 6.10 -2.21
C ASN A 271 25.40 6.01 -3.44
N LYS A 272 24.76 7.14 -3.79
CA LYS A 272 23.77 7.26 -4.86
C LYS A 272 24.28 6.89 -6.27
N ILE A 273 25.55 7.16 -6.59
CA ILE A 273 26.11 6.93 -7.94
C ILE A 273 26.15 5.44 -8.31
N PRO A 274 26.77 4.54 -7.54
CA PRO A 274 26.78 3.11 -7.89
C PRO A 274 25.42 2.44 -7.67
N LEU A 275 24.55 2.98 -6.80
CA LEU A 275 23.24 2.37 -6.56
C LEU A 275 22.24 2.67 -7.68
N PHE A 276 22.15 3.92 -8.12
CA PHE A 276 21.17 4.35 -9.12
C PHE A 276 21.76 4.50 -10.53
N GLY A 277 23.08 4.55 -10.66
CA GLY A 277 23.78 4.83 -11.90
C GLY A 277 23.96 6.33 -12.13
N LEU A 278 25.03 6.68 -12.85
CA LEU A 278 25.42 8.07 -13.09
C LEU A 278 24.35 8.85 -13.89
N ASP A 279 23.72 8.19 -14.86
CA ASP A 279 22.72 8.83 -15.73
C ASP A 279 21.48 9.24 -14.95
N VAL A 280 21.03 8.41 -14.01
CA VAL A 280 19.89 8.71 -13.15
C VAL A 280 20.23 9.87 -12.23
N VAL A 281 21.38 9.81 -11.54
CA VAL A 281 21.80 10.89 -10.62
C VAL A 281 21.97 12.24 -11.33
N LYS A 282 22.34 12.25 -12.61
CA LYS A 282 22.45 13.48 -13.41
C LYS A 282 21.09 14.00 -13.90
N ASN A 283 20.19 13.10 -14.30
CA ASN A 283 18.91 13.48 -14.93
C ASN A 283 17.79 13.70 -13.93
N THR A 284 17.85 13.06 -12.76
CA THR A 284 16.81 13.11 -11.74
C THR A 284 17.36 13.53 -10.39
N LYS A 285 16.52 14.23 -9.63
CA LYS A 285 16.80 14.52 -8.23
C LYS A 285 16.55 13.25 -7.42
N VAL A 286 17.62 12.68 -6.88
CA VAL A 286 17.61 11.45 -6.07
C VAL A 286 17.49 11.75 -4.58
N VAL A 287 18.08 12.86 -4.12
CA VAL A 287 18.03 13.26 -2.71
C VAL A 287 16.68 13.89 -2.41
N PRO A 288 15.90 13.35 -1.46
CA PRO A 288 14.60 13.90 -1.12
C PRO A 288 14.72 15.17 -0.28
N ASP A 289 13.66 15.98 -0.29
CA ASP A 289 13.58 17.21 0.50
C ASP A 289 13.01 16.96 1.90
N LEU A 290 12.27 15.86 2.08
CA LEU A 290 11.70 15.47 3.36
C LEU A 290 11.52 13.95 3.46
N VAL A 291 11.89 13.37 4.60
CA VAL A 291 11.70 11.95 4.88
C VAL A 291 10.77 11.77 6.08
N VAL A 292 9.74 10.95 5.92
CA VAL A 292 8.77 10.59 6.96
C VAL A 292 8.95 9.12 7.34
N LEU A 293 9.32 8.87 8.59
CA LEU A 293 9.61 7.54 9.12
C LEU A 293 8.45 7.07 10.01
N LEU A 294 7.81 5.96 9.65
CA LEU A 294 6.75 5.37 10.47
C LEU A 294 7.30 4.45 11.57
N ASN A 295 8.50 3.90 11.37
CA ASN A 295 9.19 3.00 12.31
C ASN A 295 10.69 3.34 12.35
N PRO A 296 11.11 4.37 13.13
CA PRO A 296 12.48 4.86 13.10
C PRO A 296 13.50 3.84 13.63
N LEU A 297 13.15 3.07 14.66
CA LEU A 297 14.07 2.11 15.29
C LEU A 297 14.60 1.05 14.31
N ALA A 298 13.75 0.60 13.39
CA ALA A 298 14.14 -0.36 12.34
C ALA A 298 14.98 0.28 11.22
N ASN A 299 14.95 1.62 11.10
CA ASN A 299 15.48 2.37 9.95
C ASN A 299 16.56 3.39 10.36
N MET A 300 17.39 3.05 11.34
CA MET A 300 18.49 3.92 11.80
C MET A 300 19.48 4.28 10.68
N ASN A 301 19.69 3.40 9.71
CA ASN A 301 20.56 3.68 8.57
C ASN A 301 20.02 4.84 7.71
N ALA A 302 18.70 4.84 7.44
CA ALA A 302 18.06 5.93 6.71
C ALA A 302 18.20 7.26 7.44
N ILE A 303 17.97 7.26 8.76
CA ILE A 303 18.12 8.46 9.61
C ILE A 303 19.54 9.01 9.53
N ARG A 304 20.56 8.15 9.69
CA ARG A 304 21.97 8.55 9.65
C ARG A 304 22.36 9.12 8.28
N GLU A 305 21.91 8.50 7.21
CA GLU A 305 22.16 9.00 5.86
C GLU A 305 21.46 10.34 5.61
N CYS A 306 20.22 10.52 6.09
CA CYS A 306 19.53 11.80 6.03
C CYS A 306 20.29 12.89 6.81
N ALA A 307 20.88 12.56 7.96
CA ALA A 307 21.68 13.50 8.73
C ALA A 307 22.97 13.92 7.99
N ILE A 308 23.62 13.00 7.28
CA ILE A 308 24.80 13.28 6.45
C ILE A 308 24.44 14.15 5.24
N GLU A 309 23.33 13.86 4.57
CA GLU A 309 22.87 14.58 3.37
C GLU A 309 21.98 15.80 3.70
N HIS A 310 21.89 16.18 4.99
CA HIS A 310 21.14 17.33 5.49
C HIS A 310 19.65 17.35 5.12
N VAL A 311 19.02 16.18 5.05
CA VAL A 311 17.59 16.03 4.78
C VAL A 311 16.79 16.07 6.08
N PRO A 312 15.75 16.93 6.21
CA PRO A 312 14.91 16.95 7.40
C PRO A 312 14.07 15.66 7.51
N THR A 313 13.94 15.18 8.74
CA THR A 313 13.23 13.94 9.06
C THR A 313 12.05 14.18 10.01
N ILE A 314 10.90 13.61 9.69
CA ILE A 314 9.75 13.46 10.58
C ILE A 314 9.67 12.00 10.99
N GLY A 315 9.43 11.70 12.26
CA GLY A 315 9.35 10.31 12.72
C GLY A 315 8.29 10.07 13.80
N ILE A 316 7.61 8.93 13.73
CA ILE A 316 6.78 8.42 14.83
C ILE A 316 7.73 7.86 15.89
N VAL A 317 7.75 8.43 17.09
CA VAL A 317 8.66 8.06 18.17
C VAL A 317 7.86 7.41 19.29
N ASP A 318 8.16 6.16 19.61
CA ASP A 318 7.64 5.48 20.79
C ASP A 318 8.59 5.69 21.99
N SER A 319 8.08 5.42 23.18
CA SER A 319 8.72 5.45 24.49
C SER A 319 10.10 4.78 24.63
N ASN A 320 10.42 3.79 23.81
CA ASN A 320 11.73 3.12 23.80
C ASN A 320 12.75 3.79 22.86
N VAL A 321 12.33 4.74 22.03
CA VAL A 321 13.16 5.43 21.05
C VAL A 321 13.61 6.78 21.58
N ASP A 322 14.85 7.19 21.29
CA ASP A 322 15.31 8.55 21.61
C ASP A 322 14.64 9.56 20.64
N PRO A 323 13.85 10.53 21.12
CA PRO A 323 13.20 11.52 20.27
C PRO A 323 14.19 12.42 19.51
N ARG A 324 15.45 12.50 19.94
CA ARG A 324 16.49 13.35 19.32
C ARG A 324 17.03 12.83 17.98
N ILE A 325 16.73 11.57 17.62
CA ILE A 325 17.23 10.98 16.37
C ILE A 325 16.54 11.55 15.12
N VAL A 326 15.36 12.15 15.28
CA VAL A 326 14.60 12.79 14.20
C VAL A 326 14.45 14.28 14.47
N MET A 327 14.38 15.08 13.40
CA MET A 327 14.24 16.54 13.52
C MET A 327 12.86 16.94 14.05
N TYR A 328 11.82 16.26 13.57
CA TYR A 328 10.43 16.50 13.95
C TYR A 328 9.82 15.20 14.51
N PRO A 329 10.02 14.92 15.81
CA PRO A 329 9.42 13.75 16.46
C PRO A 329 7.91 13.92 16.62
N ILE A 330 7.17 12.83 16.46
CA ILE A 330 5.74 12.71 16.76
C ILE A 330 5.62 11.59 17.79
N PRO A 331 5.47 11.92 19.09
CA PRO A 331 5.40 10.89 20.13
C PRO A 331 4.10 10.11 19.97
N ALA A 332 4.18 8.84 19.58
CA ALA A 332 3.03 7.97 19.39
C ALA A 332 3.47 6.51 19.24
N ASN A 333 2.52 5.60 19.47
CA ASN A 333 2.69 4.17 19.26
C ASN A 333 3.11 3.84 17.81
N ASP A 334 4.30 3.26 17.64
CA ASP A 334 4.80 2.81 16.33
C ASP A 334 4.47 1.34 16.02
N GLU A 335 3.95 0.57 16.99
CA GLU A 335 3.51 -0.81 16.84
C GLU A 335 2.12 -0.92 16.19
N SER A 336 1.21 0.01 16.54
CA SER A 336 -0.17 0.03 16.03
C SER A 336 -0.25 0.46 14.56
N THR A 337 -0.75 -0.43 13.71
CA THR A 337 -1.03 -0.15 12.30
C THR A 337 -2.05 0.98 12.12
N ARG A 338 -3.05 1.05 13.01
CA ARG A 338 -4.10 2.07 12.98
C ARG A 338 -3.53 3.47 13.29
N THR A 339 -2.58 3.55 14.22
CA THR A 339 -1.88 4.81 14.53
C THR A 339 -1.06 5.27 13.33
N ALA A 340 -0.31 4.35 12.71
CA ALA A 340 0.44 4.64 11.50
C ALA A 340 -0.46 5.09 10.33
N GLU A 341 -1.60 4.42 10.11
CA GLU A 341 -2.61 4.82 9.11
C GLU A 341 -3.14 6.23 9.35
N LEU A 342 -3.46 6.57 10.60
CA LEU A 342 -3.97 7.90 10.96
C LEU A 342 -2.90 8.98 10.71
N ILE A 343 -1.69 8.80 11.23
CA ILE A 343 -0.61 9.78 11.11
C ILE A 343 -0.18 9.95 9.65
N ALA A 344 0.12 8.86 8.95
CA ALA A 344 0.50 8.91 7.53
C ALA A 344 -0.64 9.46 6.67
N GLY A 345 -1.89 9.16 7.01
CA GLY A 345 -3.08 9.71 6.39
C GLY A 345 -3.17 11.23 6.50
N VAL A 346 -3.01 11.77 7.70
CA VAL A 346 -3.03 13.22 7.96
C VAL A 346 -1.88 13.91 7.22
N LEU A 347 -0.65 13.37 7.30
CA LEU A 347 0.50 13.95 6.62
C LEU A 347 0.35 13.92 5.09
N SER A 348 -0.13 12.81 4.51
CA SER A 348 -0.36 12.71 3.07
C SER A 348 -1.47 13.64 2.57
N ILE A 349 -2.51 13.89 3.36
CA ILE A 349 -3.51 14.91 3.03
C ILE A 349 -2.90 16.31 3.05
N ALA A 350 -2.12 16.64 4.07
CA ALA A 350 -1.47 17.95 4.18
C ALA A 350 -0.53 18.23 3.00
N GLY A 351 0.23 17.24 2.55
CA GLY A 351 1.07 17.39 1.36
C GLY A 351 0.25 17.50 0.06
N ARG A 352 -0.84 16.74 -0.08
CA ARG A 352 -1.76 16.87 -1.22
C ARG A 352 -2.39 18.27 -1.29
N GLU A 353 -2.78 18.83 -0.15
CA GLU A 353 -3.25 20.21 -0.05
C GLU A 353 -2.16 21.19 -0.51
N GLY A 354 -0.92 21.00 -0.07
CA GLY A 354 0.22 21.81 -0.49
C GLY A 354 0.46 21.77 -2.00
N ALA A 355 0.43 20.58 -2.61
CA ALA A 355 0.57 20.40 -4.05
C ALA A 355 -0.59 21.04 -4.84
N ALA A 356 -1.83 20.89 -4.35
CA ALA A 356 -3.00 21.50 -4.98
C ALA A 356 -2.91 23.04 -5.02
N LEU A 357 -2.37 23.67 -3.97
CA LEU A 357 -2.15 25.13 -3.94
C LEU A 357 -1.22 25.59 -5.09
N VAL A 358 -0.18 24.82 -5.39
CA VAL A 358 0.74 25.11 -6.51
C VAL A 358 0.01 25.08 -7.85
N GLU A 359 -0.84 24.08 -8.07
CA GLU A 359 -1.62 23.98 -9.30
C GLU A 359 -2.61 25.14 -9.45
N THR A 360 -3.29 25.53 -8.38
CA THR A 360 -4.21 26.69 -8.41
C THR A 360 -3.48 27.98 -8.74
N GLU A 361 -2.28 28.19 -8.17
CA GLU A 361 -1.48 29.39 -8.43
C GLU A 361 -0.96 29.40 -9.88
N LYS A 362 -0.55 28.25 -10.42
CA LYS A 362 -0.16 28.12 -11.84
C LYS A 362 -1.32 28.45 -12.78
N LYS A 363 -2.52 27.92 -12.52
CA LYS A 363 -3.73 28.22 -13.30
C LYS A 363 -4.06 29.71 -13.26
N ARG A 364 -4.07 30.31 -12.07
CA ARG A 364 -4.31 31.75 -11.87
C ARG A 364 -3.30 32.62 -12.64
N ARG A 365 -2.03 32.24 -12.64
CA ARG A 365 -0.97 32.94 -13.39
C ARG A 365 -1.16 32.81 -14.91
N ALA A 366 -1.54 31.63 -15.39
CA ALA A 366 -1.83 31.39 -16.80
C ALA A 366 -3.02 32.24 -17.27
N GLU A 367 -4.14 32.22 -16.52
CA GLU A 367 -5.31 33.05 -16.81
C GLU A 367 -4.98 34.54 -16.84
N LYS A 368 -4.15 35.02 -15.91
CA LYS A 368 -3.70 36.42 -15.89
C LYS A 368 -2.86 36.75 -17.13
N ALA A 369 -1.93 35.87 -17.50
CA ALA A 369 -1.10 36.05 -18.69
C ALA A 369 -1.94 36.08 -19.98
N GLU A 370 -2.95 35.22 -20.09
CA GLU A 370 -3.91 35.21 -21.22
C GLU A 370 -4.75 36.48 -21.29
N ARG A 371 -5.19 37.01 -20.14
CA ARG A 371 -5.89 38.31 -20.10
C ARG A 371 -4.98 39.45 -20.53
N ASP A 372 -3.72 39.44 -20.09
CA ASP A 372 -2.74 40.47 -20.44
C ASP A 372 -2.37 40.41 -21.94
N THR A 373 -2.25 39.22 -22.53
CA THR A 373 -2.02 39.08 -23.98
C THR A 373 -3.23 39.51 -24.78
N HIS A 374 -4.44 39.14 -24.38
CA HIS A 374 -5.67 39.60 -25.01
C HIS A 374 -5.79 41.13 -24.97
N ARG A 375 -5.47 41.75 -23.82
CA ARG A 375 -5.48 43.21 -23.67
C ARG A 375 -4.45 43.90 -24.56
N ARG A 376 -3.24 43.35 -24.70
CA ARG A 376 -2.21 43.89 -25.61
C ARG A 376 -2.63 43.79 -27.06
N ASN A 377 -3.18 42.65 -27.48
CA ASN A 377 -3.65 42.45 -28.85
C ASN A 377 -4.81 43.40 -29.19
N ALA A 378 -5.71 43.66 -28.24
CA ALA A 378 -6.80 44.62 -28.41
C ALA A 378 -6.35 46.09 -28.50
N TYR A 379 -5.13 46.43 -28.05
CA TYR A 379 -4.58 47.78 -28.17
C TYR A 379 -3.80 47.98 -29.48
N ASN A 380 -3.33 46.88 -30.10
CA ASN A 380 -2.55 46.90 -31.33
C ASN A 380 -3.38 46.78 -32.62
N ASN A 381 -4.65 46.39 -32.49
CA ASN A 381 -5.67 46.38 -33.55
C ASN A 381 -6.57 47.60 -33.37
#